data_AF-A0AAV4IYQ7-F1
#
_entry.id   AF-A0AAV4IYQ7-F1
#
_cell.length_a   1.000
_cell.length_b   1.000
_cell.length_c   1.000
_cell.angle_alpha   90.00
_cell.angle_beta   90.00
_cell.angle_gamma   90.00
#
_symmetry.space_group_name_H-M   'P 1'
#
loop_
_entity.id
_entity.type
_entity.pdbx_description
1 polymer ?
#
loop_
_entity_poly.entity_id
_entity_poly.type
_entity_poly.pdbx_seq_one_letter_code
_entity_poly.pdbx_strand_id
1 'polypeptide(L)'
;MPLKFKSVFTKSRTIKWLVFILVLAVLLRLPVLTISRIGWRKDPSTNLTQPYLFPVNRDEMLRINDIVHRFIVTYLAYFTMVTCVLVLSFKLYQASKIRQQCVTTRAGQPHDETAPDKPASQGMSARDLQVVKSVVLVCSIFIIAQLPYIGPSIIRLINPQIGEGPSLTEISYITSQVARTCYYINASVNIFIHYNFNSKYRAVFRSPLVKKSLQKRL
;
A
#
# COMPACT_ATOMS: atom_id res chain seq x y z
N MET A 1 -5.18 12.64 27.85
CA MET A 1 -6.02 13.43 26.92
C MET A 1 -6.53 12.51 25.82
N PRO A 2 -7.85 12.28 25.70
CA PRO A 2 -8.39 11.42 24.65
C PRO A 2 -8.18 12.14 23.33
N LEU A 3 -7.24 11.63 22.53
CA LEU A 3 -7.00 12.03 21.16
C LEU A 3 -8.34 12.11 20.43
N LYS A 4 -8.54 13.19 19.66
CA LYS A 4 -9.71 13.50 18.82
C LYS A 4 -9.98 12.47 17.70
N PHE A 5 -9.72 11.20 17.92
CA PHE A 5 -9.84 10.09 16.98
C PHE A 5 -11.25 9.98 16.38
N LYS A 6 -12.29 10.31 17.16
CA LYS A 6 -13.68 10.31 16.70
C LYS A 6 -14.04 11.48 15.76
N SER A 7 -13.29 12.60 15.85
CA SER A 7 -13.48 13.80 15.02
C SER A 7 -12.61 13.80 13.76
N VAL A 8 -11.46 13.12 13.77
CA VAL A 8 -10.57 13.04 12.60
C VAL A 8 -11.03 11.98 11.59
N PHE A 9 -11.53 10.82 12.04
CA PHE A 9 -12.02 9.74 11.17
C PHE A 9 -13.53 9.79 10.95
N THR A 10 -14.03 10.88 10.39
CA THR A 10 -15.43 10.95 9.93
C THR A 10 -15.56 10.37 8.52
N LYS A 11 -16.55 9.51 8.29
CA LYS A 11 -16.83 8.86 6.98
C LYS A 11 -16.78 9.83 5.80
N SER A 12 -17.37 11.02 5.96
CA SER A 12 -17.41 12.05 4.91
C SER A 12 -16.04 12.62 4.55
N ARG A 13 -15.11 12.72 5.51
CA ARG A 13 -13.74 13.18 5.25
C ARG A 13 -12.94 12.10 4.51
N THR A 14 -13.10 10.84 4.92
CA THR A 14 -12.46 9.71 4.24
C THR A 14 -12.91 9.58 2.78
N ILE A 15 -14.20 9.76 2.49
CA ILE A 15 -14.71 9.72 1.10
C ILE A 15 -14.12 10.85 0.26
N LYS A 16 -14.06 12.08 0.79
CA LYS A 16 -13.45 13.22 0.07
C LYS A 16 -11.98 12.95 -0.27
N TRP A 17 -11.20 12.46 0.69
CA TRP A 17 -9.80 12.09 0.46
C TRP A 17 -9.66 10.95 -0.54
N LEU A 18 -10.54 9.94 -0.49
CA LEU A 18 -10.52 8.82 -1.42
C LEU A 18 -10.80 9.28 -2.86
N VAL A 19 -11.81 10.12 -3.05
CA VAL A 19 -12.14 10.70 -4.36
C VAL A 19 -10.99 11.57 -4.86
N PHE A 20 -10.41 12.40 -3.98
CA PHE A 20 -9.26 13.23 -4.33
C PHE A 20 -8.05 12.38 -4.79
N ILE A 21 -7.69 11.33 -4.05
CA ILE A 21 -6.60 10.42 -4.41
C ILE A 21 -6.89 9.71 -5.73
N LEU A 22 -8.14 9.31 -5.97
CA LEU A 22 -8.55 8.67 -7.22
C LEU A 22 -8.40 9.62 -8.42
N VAL A 23 -8.93 10.83 -8.31
CA VAL A 23 -8.83 11.84 -9.37
C VAL A 23 -7.35 12.17 -9.64
N LEU A 24 -6.57 12.39 -8.59
CA LEU A 24 -5.14 12.65 -8.71
C LEU A 24 -4.40 11.49 -9.40
N ALA A 25 -4.73 10.24 -9.06
CA ALA A 25 -4.13 9.06 -9.69
C ALA A 25 -4.46 8.95 -11.19
N VAL A 26 -5.68 9.34 -11.60
CA VAL A 26 -6.08 9.39 -13.02
C VAL A 26 -5.34 10.52 -13.74
N LEU A 27 -5.32 11.73 -13.15
CA LEU A 27 -4.64 12.89 -13.72
C LEU A 27 -3.14 12.62 -13.92
N LEU A 28 -2.48 11.99 -12.95
CA LEU A 28 -1.06 11.60 -13.05
C LEU A 28 -0.79 10.54 -14.14
N ARG A 29 -1.82 9.83 -14.60
CA ARG A 29 -1.74 8.85 -15.70
C ARG A 29 -2.16 9.41 -17.05
N LEU A 30 -2.84 10.55 -17.10
CA LEU A 30 -3.28 11.17 -18.34
C LEU A 30 -2.13 11.42 -19.33
N PRO A 31 -0.94 11.90 -18.94
CA PRO A 31 0.14 12.13 -19.90
C PRO A 31 0.49 10.87 -20.71
N VAL A 32 0.59 9.72 -20.04
CA VAL A 32 0.84 8.42 -20.69
C VAL A 32 -0.27 8.03 -21.65
N LEU A 33 -1.53 8.30 -21.28
CA LEU A 33 -2.70 8.00 -22.11
C LEU A 33 -2.78 8.92 -23.34
N THR A 34 -2.35 10.18 -23.22
CA THR A 34 -2.42 11.17 -24.31
C THR A 34 -1.29 11.06 -25.34
N ILE A 35 -0.15 10.45 -24.99
CA ILE A 35 1.01 10.25 -25.90
C ILE A 35 0.73 9.14 -26.93
N SER A 36 -0.22 8.27 -26.61
CA SER A 36 -0.51 7.03 -27.31
C SER A 36 -1.61 7.25 -28.35
N ARG A 37 -1.29 7.21 -29.65
CA ARG A 37 -2.30 7.20 -30.72
C ARG A 37 -2.46 5.81 -31.31
N ILE A 38 -3.70 5.42 -31.58
CA ILE A 38 -4.00 4.19 -32.30
C ILE A 38 -3.78 4.48 -33.79
N GLY A 39 -2.80 3.82 -34.39
CA GLY A 39 -2.60 3.83 -35.83
C GLY A 39 -2.61 2.41 -36.37
N TRP A 40 -2.51 2.29 -37.69
CA TRP A 40 -2.51 1.01 -38.37
C TRP A 40 -1.09 0.68 -38.82
N ARG A 41 -0.58 -0.48 -38.43
CA ARG A 41 0.70 -0.99 -38.94
C ARG A 41 0.43 -2.26 -39.73
N LYS A 42 0.96 -2.33 -40.95
CA LYS A 42 0.96 -3.55 -41.75
C LYS A 42 2.17 -4.39 -41.35
N ASP A 43 1.94 -5.61 -40.89
CA ASP A 43 3.02 -6.53 -40.56
C ASP A 43 3.59 -7.11 -41.88
N PRO A 44 4.87 -6.87 -42.21
CA PRO A 44 5.46 -7.30 -43.48
C PRO A 44 5.56 -8.83 -43.60
N SER A 45 5.48 -9.57 -42.49
CA SER A 45 5.58 -11.02 -42.48
C SER A 45 4.25 -11.74 -42.75
N THR A 46 3.13 -11.15 -42.32
CA THR A 46 1.80 -11.78 -42.39
C THR A 46 0.80 -10.99 -43.24
N ASN A 47 1.18 -9.83 -43.78
CA ASN A 47 0.33 -8.90 -44.54
C ASN A 47 -0.95 -8.43 -43.80
N LEU A 48 -1.05 -8.70 -42.50
CA LEU A 48 -2.16 -8.30 -41.67
C LEU A 48 -1.99 -6.86 -41.20
N THR A 49 -3.09 -6.11 -41.23
CA THR A 49 -3.12 -4.76 -40.67
C THR A 49 -3.54 -4.88 -39.22
N GLN A 50 -2.62 -4.66 -38.28
CA GLN A 50 -2.91 -4.72 -36.86
C GLN A 50 -2.96 -3.30 -36.28
N PRO A 51 -3.91 -3.00 -35.37
CA PRO A 51 -3.91 -1.75 -34.65
C PRO A 51 -2.64 -1.70 -33.78
N TYR A 52 -1.82 -0.68 -34.01
CA TYR A 52 -0.55 -0.47 -33.31
C TYR A 52 -0.57 0.91 -32.65
N LEU A 53 -0.07 0.96 -31.41
CA LEU A 53 0.04 2.20 -30.67
C LEU A 53 1.29 2.96 -31.12
N PHE A 54 1.10 4.04 -31.87
CA PHE A 54 2.17 4.93 -32.30
C PHE A 54 2.34 6.07 -31.28
N PRO A 55 3.54 6.24 -30.72
CA PRO A 55 3.84 7.33 -29.80
C PRO A 55 4.12 8.61 -30.60
N VAL A 56 3.39 9.70 -30.30
CA VAL A 56 3.63 11.03 -30.88
C VAL A 56 4.41 11.86 -29.84
N ASN A 57 5.51 12.52 -30.24
CA ASN A 57 6.42 13.26 -29.34
C ASN A 57 6.97 12.40 -28.19
N ARG A 58 7.52 11.23 -28.55
CA ARG A 58 7.92 10.18 -27.61
C ARG A 58 8.98 10.64 -26.61
N ASP A 59 10.03 11.32 -27.04
CA ASP A 59 11.23 11.47 -26.20
C ASP A 59 11.08 12.52 -25.09
N GLU A 60 10.57 13.71 -25.42
CA GLU A 60 10.39 14.79 -24.44
C GLU A 60 9.28 14.47 -23.42
N MET A 61 8.13 13.95 -23.88
CA MET A 61 7.04 13.60 -22.97
C MET A 61 7.34 12.34 -22.14
N LEU A 62 8.07 11.34 -22.68
CA LEU A 62 8.51 10.21 -21.86
C LEU A 62 9.51 10.65 -20.80
N ARG A 63 10.43 11.56 -21.12
CA ARG A 63 11.40 12.06 -20.14
C ARG A 63 10.72 12.77 -18.97
N ILE A 64 9.76 13.64 -19.26
CA ILE A 64 8.97 14.33 -18.23
C ILE A 64 8.13 13.33 -17.42
N ASN A 65 7.47 12.39 -18.10
CA ASN A 65 6.67 11.37 -17.43
C ASN A 65 7.51 10.44 -16.54
N ASP A 66 8.69 10.03 -17.00
CA ASP A 66 9.60 9.21 -16.21
C ASP A 66 10.12 9.98 -14.99
N ILE A 67 10.49 11.25 -15.13
CA ILE A 67 10.92 12.05 -13.97
C ILE A 67 9.78 12.22 -12.96
N VAL A 68 8.60 12.63 -13.40
CA VAL A 68 7.48 12.92 -12.48
C VAL A 68 6.93 11.63 -11.86
N HIS A 69 6.65 10.62 -12.68
CA HIS A 69 5.96 9.41 -12.21
C HIS A 69 6.93 8.44 -11.53
N ARG A 70 8.08 8.19 -12.17
CA ARG A 70 9.05 7.20 -11.72
C ARG A 70 9.90 7.70 -10.57
N PHE A 71 10.20 9.00 -10.54
CA PHE A 71 10.96 9.60 -9.45
C PHE A 71 10.03 10.21 -8.39
N ILE A 72 9.30 11.29 -8.71
CA ILE A 72 8.59 12.07 -7.69
C ILE A 72 7.49 11.24 -7.00
N VAL A 73 6.56 10.66 -7.76
CA VAL A 73 5.42 9.92 -7.18
C VAL A 73 5.89 8.66 -6.44
N THR A 74 6.79 7.89 -7.04
CA THR A 74 7.26 6.62 -6.46
C THR A 74 8.04 6.84 -5.17
N TYR A 75 8.96 7.81 -5.14
CA TYR A 75 9.74 8.11 -3.93
C TYR A 75 8.87 8.74 -2.84
N LEU A 76 7.98 9.70 -3.17
CA LEU A 76 7.07 10.28 -2.18
C LEU A 76 6.15 9.23 -1.56
N ALA A 77 5.59 8.32 -2.36
CA ALA A 77 4.78 7.21 -1.86
C ALA A 77 5.60 6.29 -0.94
N TYR A 78 6.85 5.97 -1.32
CA TYR A 78 7.74 5.17 -0.50
C TYR A 78 8.05 5.84 0.85
N PHE A 79 8.45 7.11 0.87
CA PHE A 79 8.70 7.86 2.11
C PHE A 79 7.45 7.96 2.99
N THR A 80 6.29 8.19 2.38
CA THR A 80 5.01 8.23 3.10
C THR A 80 4.71 6.88 3.76
N MET A 81 4.95 5.76 3.06
CA MET A 81 4.74 4.42 3.62
C MET A 81 5.73 4.09 4.74
N VAL A 82 7.00 4.44 4.58
CA VAL A 82 8.03 4.25 5.61
C VAL A 82 7.69 5.04 6.88
N THR A 83 7.40 6.33 6.74
CA THR A 83 7.02 7.19 7.87
C THR A 83 5.75 6.70 8.55
N CYS A 84 4.75 6.26 7.78
CA CYS A 84 3.55 5.61 8.29
C CYS A 84 3.88 4.38 9.16
N VAL A 85 4.68 3.43 8.65
CA VAL A 85 5.08 2.24 9.40
C VAL A 85 5.83 2.59 10.67
N LEU A 86 6.78 3.52 10.62
CA LEU A 86 7.53 3.94 11.80
C LEU A 86 6.58 4.50 12.85
N VAL A 87 5.74 5.47 12.49
CA VAL A 87 4.79 6.09 13.43
C VAL A 87 3.83 5.06 14.01
N LEU A 88 3.20 4.19 13.19
CA LEU A 88 2.29 3.17 13.70
C LEU A 88 3.01 2.14 14.58
N SER A 89 4.22 1.72 14.22
CA SER A 89 5.03 0.77 15.00
C SER A 89 5.42 1.37 16.36
N PHE A 90 5.83 2.64 16.41
CA PHE A 90 6.10 3.33 17.67
C PHE A 90 4.85 3.43 18.55
N LYS A 91 3.68 3.73 17.96
CA LYS A 91 2.42 3.77 18.70
C LYS A 91 2.00 2.38 19.22
N LEU A 92 2.23 1.33 18.43
CA LEU A 92 2.02 -0.05 18.87
C LEU A 92 2.95 -0.44 20.03
N TYR A 93 4.23 -0.07 19.95
CA TYR A 93 5.20 -0.34 20.99
C TYR A 93 4.83 0.36 22.30
N GLN A 94 4.46 1.65 22.23
CA GLN A 94 3.96 2.40 23.38
C GLN A 94 2.70 1.75 23.98
N ALA A 95 1.73 1.37 23.15
CA ALA A 95 0.52 0.70 23.61
C ALA A 95 0.80 -0.68 24.23
N SER A 96 1.80 -1.42 23.72
CA SER A 96 2.22 -2.72 24.27
C SER A 96 2.93 -2.57 25.62
N LYS A 97 3.82 -1.59 25.75
CA LYS A 97 4.53 -1.30 27.00
C LYS A 97 3.57 -0.91 28.13
N ILE A 98 2.57 -0.08 27.84
CA ILE A 98 1.54 0.32 28.81
C ILE A 98 0.76 -0.90 29.31
N ARG A 99 0.45 -1.87 28.43
CA ARG A 99 -0.25 -3.11 28.83
C ARG A 99 0.61 -4.01 29.70
N GLN A 100 1.89 -4.16 29.37
CA GLN A 100 2.83 -4.94 30.19
C GLN A 100 2.93 -4.36 31.61
N GLN A 101 3.04 -3.03 31.72
CA GLN A 101 3.09 -2.37 33.02
C GLN A 101 1.80 -2.56 33.84
N CYS A 102 0.62 -2.51 33.21
CA CYS A 102 -0.65 -2.73 33.90
C CYS A 102 -0.87 -4.18 34.37
N VAL A 103 -0.32 -5.17 33.65
CA VAL A 103 -0.38 -6.59 34.04
C VAL A 103 0.57 -6.87 35.20
N THR A 104 1.78 -6.30 35.18
CA THR A 104 2.75 -6.44 36.28
C THR A 104 2.25 -5.80 37.58
N THR A 105 1.55 -4.66 37.53
CA THR A 105 0.98 -4.03 38.74
C THR A 105 -0.19 -4.81 39.34
N ARG A 106 -0.97 -5.56 38.54
CA ARG A 106 -2.10 -6.37 39.06
C ARG A 106 -1.70 -7.73 39.61
N ALA A 107 -0.56 -8.28 39.20
CA ALA A 107 -0.09 -9.58 39.67
C ALA A 107 0.57 -9.54 41.07
N GLY A 108 0.77 -8.36 41.67
CA GLY A 108 1.48 -8.18 42.94
C GLY A 108 0.68 -7.58 44.10
N GLN A 109 -0.64 -7.36 43.95
CA GLN A 109 -1.43 -6.71 45.00
C GLN A 109 -2.51 -7.66 45.55
N PRO A 110 -2.41 -8.10 46.82
CA PRO A 110 -3.53 -8.71 47.51
C PRO A 110 -4.68 -7.71 47.60
N HIS A 111 -5.89 -8.25 47.50
CA HIS A 111 -7.17 -7.56 47.56
C HIS A 111 -7.22 -6.58 48.73
N ASP A 112 -7.31 -5.27 48.45
CA ASP A 112 -7.74 -4.29 49.44
C ASP A 112 -8.85 -3.45 48.80
N GLU A 113 -10.07 -3.79 49.20
CA GLU A 113 -11.28 -3.05 48.87
C GLU A 113 -11.22 -1.75 49.65
N THR A 114 -10.79 -0.64 49.02
CA THR A 114 -11.23 0.75 49.26
C THR A 114 -10.21 1.69 48.63
N ALA A 115 -10.30 1.93 47.32
CA ALA A 115 -9.67 3.09 46.70
C ALA A 115 -10.42 3.50 45.43
N PRO A 116 -10.64 4.81 45.22
CA PRO A 116 -11.55 5.32 44.20
C PRO A 116 -11.03 5.05 42.79
N ASP A 117 -11.95 4.77 41.88
CA ASP A 117 -11.78 4.51 40.44
C ASP A 117 -10.74 5.42 39.78
N LYS A 118 -9.46 5.01 39.79
CA LYS A 118 -8.45 5.62 38.91
C LYS A 118 -8.79 5.21 37.48
N PRO A 119 -8.95 6.17 36.55
CA PRO A 119 -9.39 5.86 35.20
C PRO A 119 -8.36 4.91 34.58
N ALA A 120 -8.83 3.72 34.23
CA ALA A 120 -8.05 2.69 33.57
C ALA A 120 -7.17 3.33 32.49
N SER A 121 -5.87 3.11 32.61
CA SER A 121 -4.88 3.64 31.67
C SER A 121 -5.35 3.35 30.25
N GLN A 122 -5.49 4.44 29.49
CA GLN A 122 -6.22 4.55 28.25
C GLN A 122 -5.47 3.85 27.10
N GLY A 123 -5.28 2.54 27.19
CA GLY A 123 -4.68 1.72 26.15
C GLY A 123 -5.60 1.65 24.92
N MET A 124 -5.01 1.56 23.72
CA MET A 124 -5.77 1.36 22.48
C MET A 124 -6.73 0.17 22.63
N SER A 125 -7.97 0.33 22.16
CA SER A 125 -8.96 -0.76 22.10
C SER A 125 -8.39 -1.94 21.29
N ALA A 126 -8.75 -3.18 21.65
CA ALA A 126 -8.36 -4.37 20.90
C ALA A 126 -8.75 -4.28 19.41
N ARG A 127 -9.84 -3.58 19.10
CA ARG A 127 -10.29 -3.32 17.73
C ARG A 127 -9.36 -2.36 17.00
N ASP A 128 -8.95 -1.26 17.63
CA ASP A 128 -8.03 -0.29 17.03
C ASP A 128 -6.65 -0.92 16.81
N LEU A 129 -6.21 -1.75 17.76
CA LEU A 129 -4.98 -2.53 17.64
C LEU A 129 -5.02 -3.48 16.43
N GLN A 130 -6.15 -4.13 16.17
CA GLN A 130 -6.30 -5.02 15.02
C GLN A 130 -6.19 -4.25 13.70
N VAL A 131 -6.81 -3.06 13.61
CA VAL A 131 -6.69 -2.20 12.43
C VAL A 131 -5.25 -1.75 12.22
N VAL A 132 -4.58 -1.27 13.27
CA VAL A 132 -3.19 -0.82 13.20
C VAL A 132 -2.25 -1.96 12.79
N LYS A 133 -2.41 -3.17 13.35
CA LYS A 133 -1.63 -4.35 12.93
C LYS A 133 -1.83 -4.69 11.45
N SER A 134 -3.07 -4.61 10.96
CA SER A 134 -3.36 -4.83 9.53
C SER A 134 -2.65 -3.81 8.65
N VAL A 135 -2.66 -2.53 9.04
CA VAL A 135 -2.01 -1.45 8.27
C VAL A 135 -0.50 -1.63 8.27
N VAL A 136 0.10 -1.91 9.43
CA VAL A 136 1.54 -2.17 9.54
C VAL A 136 1.95 -3.35 8.66
N LEU A 137 1.19 -4.45 8.67
CA LEU A 137 1.47 -5.62 7.82
C LEU A 137 1.47 -5.27 6.32
N VAL A 138 0.42 -4.58 5.85
CA VAL A 138 0.31 -4.15 4.44
C VAL A 138 1.47 -3.25 4.05
N CYS A 139 1.78 -2.26 4.88
CA CYS A 139 2.86 -1.33 4.58
C CYS A 139 4.25 -2.00 4.63
N SER A 140 4.50 -2.93 5.54
CA SER A 140 5.75 -3.70 5.58
C SER A 140 5.94 -4.56 4.32
N ILE A 141 4.90 -5.26 3.88
CA ILE A 141 4.95 -6.05 2.63
C ILE A 141 5.21 -5.13 1.44
N PHE A 142 4.56 -3.97 1.38
CA PHE A 142 4.79 -2.96 0.35
C PHE A 142 6.25 -2.49 0.31
N ILE A 143 6.85 -2.16 1.45
CA ILE A 143 8.26 -1.73 1.53
C ILE A 143 9.19 -2.83 1.02
N ILE A 144 8.99 -4.07 1.46
CA ILE A 144 9.81 -5.21 1.06
C ILE A 144 9.69 -5.47 -0.45
N ALA A 145 8.48 -5.40 -1.00
CA ALA A 145 8.23 -5.57 -2.43
C ALA A 145 8.84 -4.43 -3.28
N GLN A 146 9.02 -3.24 -2.71
CA GLN A 146 9.54 -2.06 -3.42
C GLN A 146 11.07 -1.93 -3.38
N LEU A 147 11.73 -2.49 -2.35
CA LEU A 147 13.19 -2.51 -2.24
C LEU A 147 13.94 -2.94 -3.52
N PRO A 148 13.58 -4.05 -4.21
CA PRO A 148 14.27 -4.46 -5.41
C PRO A 148 14.15 -3.46 -6.57
N TYR A 149 13.16 -2.56 -6.55
CA TYR A 149 13.01 -1.50 -7.54
C TYR A 149 13.91 -0.28 -7.25
N ILE A 150 14.07 0.06 -5.97
CA ILE A 150 14.82 1.24 -5.54
C ILE A 150 16.33 1.00 -5.64
N GLY A 151 16.81 -0.20 -5.33
CA GLY A 151 18.24 -0.54 -5.35
C GLY A 151 18.95 -0.18 -6.67
N PRO A 152 18.52 -0.74 -7.82
CA PRO A 152 19.10 -0.43 -9.13
C PRO A 152 18.94 1.06 -9.51
N SER A 153 17.86 1.71 -9.07
CA SER A 153 17.60 3.13 -9.33
C SER A 153 18.62 4.04 -8.62
N ILE A 154 19.02 3.72 -7.39
CA ILE A 154 20.06 4.45 -6.65
C ILE A 154 21.45 4.20 -7.27
N ILE A 155 21.74 2.95 -7.66
CA ILE A 155 23.02 2.59 -8.29
C ILE A 155 23.21 3.38 -9.60
N ARG A 156 22.16 3.51 -10.41
CA ARG A 156 22.16 4.36 -11.63
C ARG A 156 22.32 5.85 -11.33
N LEU A 157 21.82 6.34 -10.20
CA LEU A 157 21.93 7.76 -9.83
C LEU A 157 23.35 8.13 -9.39
N ILE A 158 24.03 7.23 -8.66
CA ILE A 158 25.39 7.46 -8.14
C ILE A 158 26.42 7.29 -9.26
N ASN A 159 26.25 6.28 -10.11
CA ASN A 159 27.20 5.97 -11.19
C ASN A 159 26.47 5.83 -12.53
N PRO A 160 26.24 6.94 -13.25
CA PRO A 160 25.60 6.91 -14.57
C PRO A 160 26.42 6.10 -15.60
N GLN A 161 27.75 6.05 -15.46
CA GLN A 161 28.66 5.32 -16.37
C GLN A 161 28.64 3.79 -16.19
N ILE A 162 28.17 3.29 -15.05
CA ILE A 162 28.00 1.84 -14.81
C ILE A 162 26.77 1.29 -15.59
N GLY A 163 25.92 2.16 -16.14
CA GLY A 163 24.77 1.79 -16.97
C GLY A 163 25.08 1.55 -18.45
N GLU A 164 26.30 1.80 -18.92
CA GLU A 164 26.66 1.68 -20.34
C GLU A 164 27.04 0.25 -20.76
N GLY A 165 27.24 -0.66 -19.79
CA GLY A 165 27.45 -2.08 -20.06
C GLY A 165 26.13 -2.83 -20.35
N PRO A 166 26.06 -3.70 -21.38
CA PRO A 166 24.85 -4.46 -21.70
C PRO A 166 24.39 -5.36 -20.54
N SER A 167 25.31 -5.96 -19.78
CA SER A 167 24.99 -6.90 -18.69
C SER A 167 24.27 -6.24 -17.49
N LEU A 168 24.66 -5.03 -17.10
CA LEU A 168 24.06 -4.34 -15.95
C LEU A 168 22.69 -3.74 -16.29
N THR A 169 22.47 -3.40 -17.55
CA THR A 169 21.17 -2.98 -18.05
C THR A 169 20.19 -4.14 -18.12
N GLU A 170 20.64 -5.33 -18.55
CA GLU A 170 19.84 -6.56 -18.53
C GLU A 170 19.45 -7.00 -17.11
N ILE A 171 20.40 -7.00 -16.16
CA ILE A 171 20.12 -7.31 -14.76
C ILE A 171 19.11 -6.30 -14.19
N SER A 172 19.33 -5.00 -14.40
CA SER A 172 18.40 -3.96 -13.95
C SER A 172 17.00 -4.12 -14.55
N TYR A 173 16.92 -4.58 -15.79
CA TYR A 173 15.65 -4.87 -16.47
C TYR A 173 14.93 -6.07 -15.85
N ILE A 174 15.63 -7.19 -15.64
CA ILE A 174 15.08 -8.39 -15.00
C ILE A 174 14.63 -8.08 -13.57
N THR A 175 15.47 -7.40 -12.78
CA THR A 175 15.13 -6.97 -11.41
C THR A 175 13.89 -6.07 -11.42
N SER A 176 13.77 -5.16 -12.39
CA SER A 176 12.58 -4.32 -12.55
C SER A 176 11.33 -5.12 -12.91
N GLN A 177 11.44 -6.21 -13.67
CA GLN A 177 10.32 -7.10 -13.96
C GLN A 177 9.88 -7.88 -12.72
N VAL A 178 10.83 -8.45 -11.98
CA VAL A 178 10.55 -9.16 -10.72
C VAL A 178 9.87 -8.22 -9.71
N ALA A 179 10.39 -7.01 -9.54
CA ALA A 179 9.81 -6.01 -8.65
C ALA A 179 8.37 -5.64 -9.05
N ARG A 180 8.08 -5.48 -10.35
CA ARG A 180 6.72 -5.24 -10.85
C ARG A 180 5.78 -6.41 -10.53
N THR A 181 6.24 -7.64 -10.69
CA THR A 181 5.46 -8.82 -10.33
C THR A 181 5.17 -8.88 -8.83
N CYS A 182 6.18 -8.61 -7.99
CA CYS A 182 6.00 -8.50 -6.54
C CYS A 182 4.99 -7.40 -6.16
N TYR A 183 4.99 -6.27 -6.87
CA TYR A 183 4.01 -5.20 -6.67
C TYR A 183 2.58 -5.66 -6.96
N TYR A 184 2.35 -6.39 -8.06
CA TYR A 184 1.03 -6.94 -8.38
C TYR A 184 0.59 -8.01 -7.37
N ILE A 185 1.51 -8.85 -6.91
CA ILE A 185 1.24 -9.84 -5.85
C ILE A 185 0.84 -9.11 -4.56
N ASN A 186 1.53 -8.04 -4.20
CA ASN A 186 1.19 -7.23 -3.02
C ASN A 186 -0.24 -6.66 -3.10
N ALA A 187 -0.66 -6.18 -4.27
CA ALA A 187 -2.05 -5.74 -4.49
C ALA A 187 -3.07 -6.87 -4.24
N SER A 188 -2.75 -8.10 -4.66
CA SER A 188 -3.58 -9.29 -4.43
C SER A 188 -3.61 -9.71 -2.96
N VAL A 189 -2.48 -9.63 -2.25
CA VAL A 189 -2.36 -10.01 -0.83
C VAL A 189 -3.19 -9.09 0.08
N ASN A 190 -3.34 -7.81 -0.28
CA ASN A 190 -4.15 -6.86 0.50
C ASN A 190 -5.59 -7.33 0.76
N ILE A 191 -6.21 -8.02 -0.21
CA ILE A 191 -7.56 -8.57 -0.06
C ILE A 191 -7.61 -9.63 1.06
N PHE A 192 -6.62 -10.53 1.09
CA PHE A 192 -6.52 -11.58 2.11
C PHE A 192 -6.22 -11.03 3.50
N ILE A 193 -5.41 -9.96 3.58
CA ILE A 193 -5.13 -9.29 4.85
C ILE A 193 -6.41 -8.66 5.40
N HIS A 194 -7.17 -7.93 4.58
CA HIS A 194 -8.44 -7.35 5.01
C HIS A 194 -9.45 -8.43 5.42
N TYR A 195 -9.48 -9.57 4.74
CA TYR A 195 -10.31 -10.70 5.13
C TYR A 195 -9.93 -11.27 6.51
N ASN A 196 -8.64 -11.44 6.81
CA ASN A 196 -8.20 -11.97 8.10
C ASN A 196 -8.40 -10.97 9.25
N PHE A 197 -8.15 -9.67 9.03
CA PHE A 197 -8.14 -8.65 10.09
C PHE A 197 -9.48 -7.93 10.30
N ASN A 198 -10.45 -8.04 9.39
CA ASN A 198 -11.74 -7.37 9.54
C ASN A 198 -12.87 -8.39 9.79
N SER A 199 -13.26 -8.54 11.06
CA SER A 199 -14.38 -9.42 11.46
C SER A 199 -15.71 -9.05 10.79
N LYS A 200 -15.96 -7.75 10.53
CA LYS A 200 -17.16 -7.31 9.80
C LYS A 200 -17.10 -7.70 8.33
N TYR A 201 -15.92 -7.63 7.70
CA TYR A 201 -15.73 -8.06 6.31
C TYR A 201 -15.99 -9.56 6.16
N ARG A 202 -15.50 -10.40 7.10
CA ARG A 202 -15.81 -11.84 7.12
C ARG A 202 -17.30 -12.13 7.27
N ALA A 203 -18.00 -11.40 8.13
CA ALA A 203 -19.44 -11.56 8.33
C ALA A 203 -20.23 -11.24 7.05
N VAL A 204 -19.87 -10.16 6.35
CA VAL A 204 -20.49 -9.78 5.07
C VAL A 204 -20.14 -10.78 3.96
N PHE A 205 -18.92 -11.30 3.91
CA PHE A 205 -18.52 -12.28 2.89
C PHE A 205 -19.17 -13.66 3.09
N ARG A 206 -19.37 -14.07 4.35
CA ARG A 206 -20.01 -15.35 4.69
C ARG A 206 -21.53 -15.31 4.58
N SER A 207 -22.18 -14.16 4.78
CA SER A 207 -23.64 -14.01 4.70
C SER A 207 -24.25 -14.52 3.37
N PRO A 208 -23.73 -14.11 2.19
CA PRO A 208 -24.22 -14.62 0.90
C PRO A 208 -23.87 -16.08 0.67
N LEU A 209 -22.70 -16.54 1.12
CA LEU A 209 -22.24 -17.93 0.95
C LEU A 209 -23.08 -18.92 1.75
N VAL A 210 -23.48 -18.56 2.98
CA VAL A 210 -24.38 -19.37 3.82
C VAL A 210 -25.79 -19.43 3.23
N LYS A 211 -26.30 -18.32 2.69
CA LYS A 211 -27.59 -18.31 1.97
C LYS A 211 -27.53 -19.21 0.73
N LYS A 212 -26.45 -19.14 -0.06
CA LYS A 212 -26.27 -19.95 -1.26
C LYS A 212 -26.09 -21.44 -0.96
N SER A 213 -25.45 -21.81 0.16
CA SER A 213 -25.32 -23.21 0.58
C SER A 213 -26.64 -23.80 1.11
N LEU A 214 -27.50 -22.98 1.72
CA LEU A 214 -28.82 -23.41 2.17
C LEU A 214 -29.80 -23.57 1.00
N GLN A 215 -29.76 -22.67 0.02
CA GLN A 215 -30.56 -22.78 -1.22
C GLN A 215 -30.18 -23.98 -2.11
N LYS A 216 -28.97 -24.54 -1.95
CA LYS A 216 -28.52 -25.73 -2.69
C LYS A 216 -28.86 -27.05 -1.98
N ARG A 217 -29.41 -26.98 -0.75
CA ARG A 217 -29.80 -28.12 0.08
C ARG A 217 -31.32 -28.27 0.25
N LEU A 218 -32.09 -27.33 -0.31
CA LEU A 218 -33.54 -27.39 -0.52
C LEU A 218 -33.80 -27.68 -2.00
#